data_AF-A0A1Y2GSE8-F1
#
_entry.id   AF-A0A1Y2GSE8-F1
#
_cell.length_a   1.000
_cell.length_b   1.000
_cell.length_c   1.000
_cell.angle_alpha   90.00
_cell.angle_beta   90.00
_cell.angle_gamma   90.00
#
_symmetry.space_group_name_H-M   'P 1'
#
loop_
_entity.id
_entity.type
_entity.pdbx_description
1 polymer ?
#
loop_
_entity_poly.entity_id
_entity_poly.type
_entity_poly.pdbx_seq_one_letter_code
_entity_poly.pdbx_strand_id
1 'polypeptide(L)'
;MKFSHFSTLLFIVIIALIAVVEAGKSNKKRKPNAPTQRVRFNRKMNGVSTWFNGHDLKGAACYGTLLGNSHVDAKDGWYIGAVRMKHYVGGYRAACFECARITSGRRSIIVRIIDDCAGCKPNQIDLTASAFKALAPLSRGVIHTKYEFIRCPSRGNLKWPKSPKARSN
;
A
#
# COMPACT_ATOMS: atom_id res chain seq x y z
N MET A 1 -6.24 6.46 -71.44
CA MET A 1 -5.79 7.01 -70.13
C MET A 1 -7.00 7.23 -69.22
N LYS A 2 -7.34 6.27 -68.34
CA LYS A 2 -8.36 6.44 -67.27
C LYS A 2 -8.02 5.51 -66.08
N PHE A 3 -6.86 5.69 -65.45
CA PHE A 3 -6.45 4.90 -64.28
C PHE A 3 -6.05 5.75 -63.06
N SER A 4 -6.07 7.08 -63.16
CA SER A 4 -5.60 7.96 -62.08
C SER A 4 -6.64 8.16 -60.97
N HIS A 5 -7.93 8.33 -61.29
CA HIS A 5 -8.94 8.68 -60.29
C HIS A 5 -9.35 7.53 -59.35
N PHE A 6 -9.31 6.27 -59.83
CA PHE A 6 -9.72 5.12 -59.03
C PHE A 6 -8.69 4.77 -57.94
N SER A 7 -7.40 4.93 -58.26
CA SER A 7 -6.30 4.74 -57.30
C SER A 7 -6.35 5.80 -56.20
N THR A 8 -6.57 7.08 -56.55
CA THR A 8 -6.71 8.15 -55.56
C THR A 8 -7.92 7.96 -54.64
N LEU A 9 -9.05 7.46 -55.16
CA LEU A 9 -10.24 7.21 -54.33
C LEU A 9 -9.99 6.10 -53.30
N LEU A 10 -9.30 5.03 -53.72
CA LEU A 10 -8.96 3.91 -52.84
C LEU A 10 -8.00 4.33 -51.73
N PHE A 11 -6.99 5.16 -52.04
CA PHE A 11 -6.08 5.70 -51.03
C PHE A 11 -6.79 6.59 -50.01
N ILE A 12 -7.74 7.43 -50.44
CA ILE A 12 -8.52 8.29 -49.53
C ILE A 12 -9.40 7.44 -48.60
N VAL A 13 -10.04 6.39 -49.12
CA VAL A 13 -10.86 5.48 -48.30
C VAL A 13 -10.00 4.72 -47.29
N ILE A 14 -8.80 4.25 -47.67
CA ILE A 14 -7.88 3.56 -46.76
C ILE A 14 -7.39 4.50 -45.65
N ILE A 15 -7.00 5.74 -45.98
CA ILE A 15 -6.58 6.73 -44.99
C ILE A 15 -7.71 7.06 -44.01
N ALA A 16 -8.94 7.22 -44.51
CA ALA A 16 -10.11 7.46 -43.66
C ALA A 16 -10.39 6.29 -42.71
N LEU A 17 -10.27 5.05 -43.18
CA LEU A 17 -10.43 3.86 -42.34
C LEU A 17 -9.35 3.76 -41.25
N ILE A 18 -8.08 4.07 -41.57
CA ILE A 18 -6.99 4.07 -40.59
C ILE A 18 -7.24 5.12 -39.49
N ALA A 19 -7.68 6.33 -39.87
CA ALA A 19 -8.00 7.40 -38.91
C ALA A 19 -9.15 7.01 -37.96
N VAL A 20 -10.16 6.27 -38.44
CA VAL A 20 -11.27 5.78 -37.61
C VAL A 20 -10.80 4.74 -36.59
N VAL A 21 -9.83 3.87 -36.94
CA VAL A 21 -9.26 2.87 -36.01
C VAL A 21 -8.47 3.54 -34.88
N GLU A 22 -7.77 4.64 -35.14
CA GLU A 22 -6.97 5.33 -34.13
C GLU A 22 -7.80 6.19 -33.16
N ALA A 23 -8.95 6.72 -33.61
CA ALA A 23 -9.88 7.45 -32.74
C ALA A 23 -10.54 6.57 -31.66
N GLY A 24 -10.50 5.24 -31.79
CA GLY A 24 -11.10 4.29 -30.85
C GLY A 24 -10.31 4.01 -29.57
N LYS A 25 -9.08 4.52 -29.42
CA LYS A 25 -8.26 4.33 -28.21
C LYS A 25 -8.75 5.25 -27.08
N SER A 26 -9.88 4.87 -26.47
CA SER A 26 -10.43 5.49 -25.27
C SER A 26 -9.37 5.53 -24.16
N ASN A 27 -8.93 6.73 -23.84
CA ASN A 27 -8.05 7.02 -22.73
C ASN A 27 -8.83 6.79 -21.42
N LYS A 28 -8.82 5.55 -20.90
CA LYS A 28 -9.45 5.19 -19.61
C LYS A 28 -8.83 6.06 -18.51
N LYS A 29 -9.46 7.19 -18.21
CA LYS A 29 -9.14 8.00 -17.03
C LYS A 29 -9.23 7.09 -15.80
N ARG A 30 -8.07 6.76 -15.20
CA ARG A 30 -8.02 5.98 -13.95
C ARG A 30 -8.86 6.72 -12.91
N LYS A 31 -9.86 6.04 -12.32
CA LYS A 31 -10.62 6.59 -11.21
C LYS A 31 -9.62 7.04 -10.12
N PRO A 32 -9.68 8.29 -9.63
CA PRO A 32 -8.69 8.84 -8.70
C PRO A 32 -8.59 8.11 -7.35
N ASN A 33 -9.51 7.17 -7.07
CA ASN A 33 -9.57 6.39 -5.84
C ASN A 33 -9.51 4.88 -6.05
N ALA A 34 -9.14 4.39 -7.24
CA ALA A 34 -8.98 2.95 -7.43
C ALA A 34 -7.75 2.43 -6.66
N PRO A 35 -7.84 1.28 -5.97
CA PRO A 35 -6.69 0.68 -5.31
C PRO A 35 -5.57 0.41 -6.33
N THR A 36 -4.36 0.83 -6.00
CA THR A 36 -3.18 0.75 -6.87
C THR A 36 -2.20 -0.36 -6.45
N GLN A 37 -2.41 -0.97 -5.29
CA GLN A 37 -1.54 -1.95 -4.66
C GLN A 37 -2.30 -3.24 -4.36
N ARG A 38 -1.57 -4.36 -4.24
CA ARG A 38 -2.07 -5.64 -3.74
C ARG A 38 -1.12 -6.15 -2.67
N VAL A 39 -1.66 -6.73 -1.61
CA VAL A 39 -0.86 -7.48 -0.64
C VAL A 39 -0.33 -8.72 -1.37
N ARG A 40 1.00 -8.76 -1.57
CA ARG A 40 1.69 -9.86 -2.22
C ARG A 40 2.77 -10.36 -1.27
N PHE A 41 2.60 -11.58 -0.77
CA PHE A 41 3.56 -12.19 0.12
C PHE A 41 4.87 -12.48 -0.60
N ASN A 42 5.99 -12.28 0.09
CA ASN A 42 7.35 -12.56 -0.39
C ASN A 42 7.73 -11.80 -1.69
N ARG A 43 7.06 -10.68 -1.97
CA ARG A 43 7.41 -9.77 -3.06
C ARG A 43 7.91 -8.45 -2.48
N LYS A 44 9.18 -8.16 -2.73
CA LYS A 44 9.81 -6.89 -2.32
C LYS A 44 9.32 -5.73 -3.17
N MET A 45 8.97 -4.65 -2.50
CA MET A 45 8.53 -3.38 -3.06
C MET A 45 9.48 -2.28 -2.58
N ASN A 46 9.85 -1.37 -3.47
CA ASN A 46 10.54 -0.14 -3.08
C ASN A 46 9.52 0.86 -2.55
N GLY A 47 9.87 1.53 -1.46
CA GLY A 47 8.98 2.45 -0.77
C GLY A 47 9.73 3.44 0.10
N VAL A 48 8.97 4.08 0.96
CA VAL A 48 9.49 4.94 2.02
C VAL A 48 8.83 4.59 3.34
N SER A 49 9.53 4.86 4.43
CA SER A 49 8.96 4.80 5.76
C SER A 49 9.10 6.13 6.46
N THR A 50 8.05 6.47 7.22
CA THR A 50 7.97 7.61 8.13
C THR A 50 7.72 7.08 9.54
N TRP A 51 7.50 7.96 10.52
CA TRP A 51 7.13 7.52 11.85
C TRP A 51 6.05 8.38 12.51
N PHE A 52 5.31 7.75 13.43
CA PHE A 52 4.27 8.34 14.27
C PHE A 52 4.41 7.87 15.73
N ASN A 53 3.80 8.62 16.66
CA ASN A 53 3.82 8.35 18.09
C ASN A 53 2.66 9.06 18.82
N GLY A 54 2.60 8.90 20.16
CA GLY A 54 1.73 9.70 21.00
C GLY A 54 0.24 9.53 20.68
N HIS A 55 -0.44 10.63 20.34
CA HIS A 55 -1.88 10.62 20.07
C HIS A 55 -2.25 9.74 18.86
N ASP A 56 -1.37 9.65 17.86
CA ASP A 56 -1.61 8.89 16.63
C ASP A 56 -1.60 7.37 16.86
N LEU A 57 -1.22 6.91 18.06
CA LEU A 57 -1.32 5.51 18.45
C LEU A 57 -2.75 5.08 18.84
N LYS A 58 -3.66 6.03 19.06
CA LYS A 58 -4.97 5.74 19.61
C LYS A 58 -5.91 5.16 18.56
N GLY A 59 -6.69 4.16 18.95
CA GLY A 59 -7.76 3.60 18.14
C GLY A 59 -7.28 2.96 16.83
N ALA A 60 -6.34 2.02 16.93
CA ALA A 60 -5.74 1.33 15.79
C ALA A 60 -6.82 0.80 14.82
N ALA A 61 -6.83 1.33 13.59
CA ALA A 61 -7.98 1.25 12.70
C ALA A 61 -8.39 -0.19 12.35
N CYS A 62 -7.47 -1.14 12.31
CA CYS A 62 -7.80 -2.54 12.04
C CYS A 62 -8.68 -3.16 13.13
N TYR A 63 -8.50 -2.78 14.39
CA TYR A 63 -9.27 -3.28 15.51
C TYR A 63 -10.67 -2.69 15.53
N GLY A 64 -10.79 -1.37 15.34
CA GLY A 64 -12.07 -0.68 15.25
C GLY A 64 -12.89 -1.15 14.04
N THR A 65 -12.28 -1.14 12.86
CA THR A 65 -12.99 -1.38 11.58
C THR A 65 -13.40 -2.84 11.40
N LEU A 66 -12.55 -3.80 11.78
CA LEU A 66 -12.81 -5.21 11.52
C LEU A 66 -13.41 -5.96 12.71
N LEU A 67 -13.19 -5.49 13.94
CA LEU A 67 -13.55 -6.21 15.16
C LEU A 67 -14.48 -5.42 16.10
N GLY A 68 -14.83 -4.17 15.76
CA GLY A 68 -15.63 -3.30 16.64
C GLY A 68 -14.89 -2.85 17.90
N ASN A 69 -13.55 -2.96 17.93
CA ASN A 69 -12.71 -2.72 19.11
C ASN A 69 -11.90 -1.42 18.94
N SER A 70 -12.55 -0.27 18.90
CA SER A 70 -11.91 1.04 18.70
C SER A 70 -11.06 1.53 19.89
N HIS A 71 -11.13 0.87 21.04
CA HIS A 71 -10.38 1.22 22.25
C HIS A 71 -8.95 0.68 22.27
N VAL A 72 -8.53 -0.01 21.21
CA VAL A 72 -7.21 -0.65 21.20
C VAL A 72 -6.19 0.32 20.65
N ASP A 73 -5.32 0.77 21.54
CA ASP A 73 -4.23 1.67 21.22
C ASP A 73 -2.93 0.90 20.96
N ALA A 74 -2.15 1.37 19.99
CA ALA A 74 -0.76 0.96 19.84
C ALA A 74 0.09 1.54 20.98
N LYS A 75 1.31 1.03 21.15
CA LYS A 75 2.31 1.58 22.06
C LYS A 75 3.54 2.01 21.30
N ASP A 76 4.18 3.09 21.73
CA ASP A 76 5.42 3.58 21.11
C ASP A 76 6.54 2.53 21.07
N GLY A 77 6.60 1.67 22.08
CA GLY A 77 7.55 0.56 22.18
C GLY A 77 7.28 -0.62 21.25
N TRP A 78 6.12 -0.65 20.59
CA TRP A 78 5.73 -1.73 19.70
C TRP A 78 6.33 -1.57 18.31
N TYR A 79 6.35 -2.67 17.55
CA TYR A 79 6.80 -2.70 16.15
C TYR A 79 5.57 -2.80 15.26
N ILE A 80 4.95 -1.65 15.03
CA ILE A 80 3.72 -1.51 14.26
C ILE A 80 3.99 -0.69 13.00
N GLY A 81 3.26 -1.00 11.93
CA GLY A 81 3.13 -0.17 10.76
C GLY A 81 1.70 0.26 10.51
N ALA A 82 1.52 1.46 9.98
CA ALA A 82 0.30 1.96 9.39
C ALA A 82 0.50 2.09 7.88
N VAL A 83 -0.48 1.66 7.11
CA VAL A 83 -0.50 1.82 5.65
C VAL A 83 -1.80 2.46 5.25
N ARG A 84 -1.84 3.12 4.09
CA ARG A 84 -3.11 3.60 3.58
C ARG A 84 -3.93 2.43 3.02
N MET A 85 -4.96 2.01 3.76
CA MET A 85 -5.79 0.84 3.47
C MET A 85 -6.43 0.91 2.08
N LYS A 86 -6.95 2.09 1.68
CA LYS A 86 -7.62 2.27 0.37
C LYS A 86 -6.72 2.00 -0.84
N HIS A 87 -5.40 2.05 -0.68
CA HIS A 87 -4.51 1.76 -1.80
C HIS A 87 -4.44 0.26 -2.10
N TYR A 88 -4.83 -0.62 -1.17
CA TYR A 88 -4.79 -2.06 -1.35
C TYR A 88 -6.12 -2.61 -1.87
N VAL A 89 -6.05 -3.47 -2.88
CA VAL A 89 -7.23 -4.27 -3.28
C VAL A 89 -7.66 -5.13 -2.09
N GLY A 90 -8.93 -4.99 -1.69
CA GLY A 90 -9.49 -5.62 -0.49
C GLY A 90 -9.39 -4.76 0.78
N GLY A 91 -8.74 -3.60 0.72
CA GLY A 91 -8.71 -2.60 1.80
C GLY A 91 -8.24 -3.18 3.13
N TYR A 92 -8.97 -2.84 4.20
CA TYR A 92 -8.73 -3.35 5.56
C TYR A 92 -8.62 -4.88 5.60
N ARG A 93 -9.51 -5.61 4.91
CA ARG A 93 -9.53 -7.09 4.96
C ARG A 93 -8.30 -7.73 4.33
N ALA A 94 -7.55 -7.00 3.50
CA ALA A 94 -6.35 -7.52 2.84
C ALA A 94 -5.07 -7.20 3.60
N ALA A 95 -4.96 -5.99 4.19
CA ALA A 95 -3.72 -5.51 4.78
C ALA A 95 -3.66 -5.59 6.31
N CYS A 96 -4.82 -5.53 6.99
CA CYS A 96 -4.84 -5.59 8.44
C CYS A 96 -4.31 -6.91 8.97
N PHE A 97 -3.61 -6.82 10.10
CA PHE A 97 -3.07 -7.94 10.87
C PHE A 97 -1.99 -8.76 10.19
N GLU A 98 -1.65 -8.45 8.94
CA GLU A 98 -0.49 -8.96 8.25
C GLU A 98 0.81 -8.37 8.82
N CYS A 99 1.92 -9.04 8.54
CA CYS A 99 3.24 -8.54 8.90
C CYS A 99 4.00 -8.09 7.67
N ALA A 100 4.82 -7.05 7.84
CA ALA A 100 5.72 -6.56 6.81
C ALA A 100 7.15 -6.66 7.31
N ARG A 101 8.03 -7.27 6.51
CA ARG A 101 9.47 -7.11 6.70
C ARG A 101 9.88 -5.81 6.02
N ILE A 102 10.57 -4.95 6.74
CA ILE A 102 11.02 -3.65 6.26
C ILE A 102 12.54 -3.58 6.39
N THR A 103 13.20 -3.20 5.31
CA THR A 103 14.66 -3.12 5.22
C THR A 103 15.08 -1.72 4.80
N SER A 104 16.06 -1.15 5.49
CA SER A 104 16.74 0.09 5.10
C SER A 104 18.26 -0.09 5.26
N GLY A 105 19.00 0.03 4.15
CA GLY A 105 20.41 -0.33 4.12
C GLY A 105 20.63 -1.79 4.56
N ARG A 106 21.45 -1.98 5.60
CA ARG A 106 21.76 -3.30 6.19
C ARG A 106 20.82 -3.70 7.35
N ARG A 107 19.90 -2.82 7.76
CA ARG A 107 19.00 -3.08 8.89
C ARG A 107 17.66 -3.59 8.39
N SER A 108 17.08 -4.54 9.12
CA SER A 108 15.75 -5.07 8.84
C SER A 108 14.96 -5.30 10.11
N ILE A 109 13.67 -4.99 10.05
CA ILE A 109 12.70 -5.26 11.12
C ILE A 109 11.48 -5.99 10.54
N ILE A 110 10.67 -6.57 11.43
CA ILE A 110 9.33 -7.02 11.11
C ILE A 110 8.38 -6.15 11.91
N VAL A 111 7.33 -5.64 11.27
CA VAL A 111 6.25 -4.90 11.93
C VAL A 111 4.92 -5.57 11.64
N ARG A 112 3.95 -5.36 12.53
CA ARG A 112 2.57 -5.75 12.28
C ARG A 112 1.76 -4.56 11.76
N ILE A 113 0.99 -4.76 10.70
CA ILE A 113 0.11 -3.72 10.16
C ILE A 113 -1.21 -3.73 10.93
N ILE A 114 -1.47 -2.68 11.71
CA ILE A 114 -2.70 -2.59 12.51
C ILE A 114 -3.46 -1.27 12.37
N ASP A 115 -2.97 -0.35 11.55
CA ASP A 115 -3.55 0.98 11.50
C ASP A 115 -3.60 1.58 10.08
N ASP A 116 -4.54 2.50 9.85
CA ASP A 116 -4.71 3.21 8.59
C ASP A 116 -4.00 4.56 8.62
N CYS A 117 -3.02 4.73 7.75
CA CYS A 117 -2.37 6.02 7.56
C CYS A 117 -3.10 6.80 6.46
N ALA A 118 -4.09 7.62 6.84
CA ALA A 118 -4.91 8.40 5.91
C ALA A 118 -4.10 9.34 5.00
N GLY A 119 -2.91 9.78 5.43
CA GLY A 119 -2.01 10.64 4.65
C GLY A 119 -1.03 9.88 3.74
N CYS A 120 -0.87 8.56 3.91
CA CYS A 120 0.20 7.83 3.25
C CYS A 120 0.01 7.70 1.73
N LYS A 121 1.11 7.88 1.01
CA LYS A 121 1.21 7.61 -0.43
C LYS A 121 1.29 6.09 -0.70
N PRO A 122 1.09 5.62 -1.94
CA PRO A 122 1.38 4.23 -2.29
C PRO A 122 2.83 3.86 -1.95
N ASN A 123 3.06 2.63 -1.48
CA ASN A 123 4.33 2.11 -0.99
C ASN A 123 4.95 2.87 0.20
N GLN A 124 4.16 3.65 0.95
CA GLN A 124 4.58 4.24 2.23
C GLN A 124 4.06 3.40 3.40
N ILE A 125 4.93 3.12 4.36
CA ILE A 125 4.57 2.52 5.66
C ILE A 125 5.01 3.47 6.77
N ASP A 126 4.04 3.98 7.53
CA ASP A 126 4.31 4.81 8.70
C ASP A 126 4.55 3.92 9.92
N LEU A 127 5.64 4.12 10.64
CA LEU A 127 6.10 3.20 11.68
C LEU A 127 5.93 3.81 13.06
N THR A 128 5.68 2.99 14.07
CA THR A 128 5.87 3.46 15.46
C THR A 128 7.32 3.95 15.65
N ALA A 129 7.50 4.97 16.49
CA ALA A 129 8.82 5.56 16.74
C ALA A 129 9.90 4.52 17.06
N SER A 130 9.60 3.50 17.88
CA SER A 130 10.58 2.44 18.19
C SER A 130 10.93 1.56 16.98
N ALA A 131 9.98 1.25 16.11
CA ALA A 131 10.24 0.51 14.87
C ALA A 131 11.13 1.33 13.93
N PHE A 132 10.80 2.60 13.71
CA PHE A 132 11.61 3.47 12.87
C PHE A 132 13.04 3.63 13.40
N LYS A 133 13.19 3.84 14.73
CA LYS A 133 14.49 4.00 15.39
C LYS A 133 15.41 2.80 15.20
N ALA A 134 14.84 1.59 15.04
CA ALA A 134 15.59 0.38 14.74
C ALA A 134 16.15 0.36 13.29
N LEU A 135 15.67 1.22 12.39
CA LEU A 135 16.18 1.39 11.04
C LEU A 135 17.07 2.64 10.91
N ALA A 136 16.64 3.78 11.45
CA ALA A 136 17.34 5.06 11.37
C ALA A 136 16.98 6.03 12.52
N PRO A 137 17.80 7.05 12.83
CA PRO A 137 17.44 8.09 13.79
C PRO A 137 16.14 8.82 13.40
N LEU A 138 15.28 9.11 14.38
CA LEU A 138 13.99 9.79 14.16
C LEU A 138 14.13 11.13 13.42
N SER A 139 15.24 11.84 13.62
CA SER A 139 15.56 13.11 12.96
C SER A 139 15.65 13.02 11.43
N ARG A 140 15.76 11.81 10.87
CA ARG A 140 15.65 11.61 9.42
C ARG A 140 14.25 11.89 8.88
N GLY A 141 13.21 11.67 9.70
CA GLY A 141 11.79 11.86 9.36
C GLY A 141 11.26 10.85 8.33
N VAL A 142 11.92 10.76 7.18
CA VAL A 142 11.61 9.87 6.05
C VAL A 142 12.87 9.08 5.66
N ILE A 143 12.72 7.79 5.40
CA ILE A 143 13.80 6.94 4.87
C ILE A 143 13.31 6.12 3.68
N HIS A 144 14.22 5.85 2.74
CA HIS A 144 13.99 4.85 1.71
C HIS A 144 13.99 3.45 2.33
N THR A 145 13.00 2.65 1.96
CA THR A 145 12.85 1.28 2.43
C THR A 145 12.52 0.33 1.29
N LYS A 146 12.87 -0.93 1.49
CA LYS A 146 12.25 -2.04 0.79
C LYS A 146 11.34 -2.76 1.78
N TYR A 147 10.13 -3.10 1.37
CA TYR A 147 9.25 -3.90 2.20
C TYR A 147 8.66 -5.08 1.44
N GLU A 148 8.28 -6.11 2.17
CA GLU A 148 7.50 -7.23 1.66
C GLU A 148 6.50 -7.67 2.74
N PHE A 149 5.28 -8.01 2.32
CA PHE A 149 4.36 -8.69 3.22
C PHE A 149 4.85 -10.13 3.45
N ILE A 150 4.76 -10.58 4.69
CA ILE A 150 5.19 -11.90 5.14
C ILE A 150 4.15 -12.49 6.07
N ARG A 151 4.20 -13.80 6.26
CA ARG A 151 3.49 -14.43 7.37
C ARG A 151 4.06 -13.91 8.68
N CYS A 152 3.18 -13.54 9.60
CA CYS A 152 3.60 -13.10 10.93
C CYS A 152 4.35 -14.23 11.67
N PRO A 153 5.51 -13.94 12.28
CA PRO A 153 6.20 -14.91 13.13
C PRO A 153 5.29 -15.38 14.27
N SER A 154 5.24 -16.68 14.52
CA SER A 154 4.46 -17.29 15.61
C SER A 154 5.24 -17.46 16.91
N ARG A 155 6.55 -17.22 16.89
CA ARG A 155 7.48 -17.38 18.01
C ARG A 155 8.46 -16.20 18.08
N GLY A 156 9.10 -16.04 19.23
CA GLY A 156 10.06 -14.96 19.50
C GLY A 156 9.46 -13.81 20.31
N ASN A 157 10.30 -12.81 20.61
CA ASN A 157 9.89 -11.61 21.34
C ASN A 157 9.09 -10.67 20.41
N LEU A 158 7.80 -10.97 20.24
CA LEU A 158 6.88 -10.17 19.45
C LEU A 158 6.64 -8.82 20.14
N LYS A 159 7.00 -7.73 19.47
CA LYS A 159 6.77 -6.37 19.96
C LYS A 159 5.41 -5.82 19.52
N TRP A 160 4.38 -6.65 19.49
CA TRP A 160 3.01 -6.23 19.17
C TRP A 160 2.02 -7.18 19.84
N PRO A 161 0.77 -6.75 20.09
CA PRO A 161 -0.24 -7.60 20.68
C PRO A 161 -0.50 -8.80 19.78
N LYS A 162 -0.67 -9.98 20.40
CA LYS A 162 -1.31 -11.11 19.72
C LYS A 162 -2.69 -10.64 19.24
N SER A 163 -3.15 -11.13 18.08
CA SER A 163 -4.43 -10.70 17.49
C SER A 163 -5.51 -10.75 18.57
N PRO A 164 -6.33 -9.70 18.76
CA PRO A 164 -7.49 -9.85 19.62
C PRO A 164 -8.34 -10.96 19.09
N LYS A 165 -9.00 -11.63 20.02
CA LYS A 165 -10.25 -12.29 19.69
C LYS A 165 -11.25 -11.17 19.36
N ALA A 166 -12.06 -11.36 18.31
CA ALA A 166 -13.24 -10.54 18.11
C ALA A 166 -14.03 -10.49 19.43
N ARG A 167 -14.74 -9.40 19.71
CA ARG A 167 -15.69 -9.38 20.83
C ARG A 167 -16.63 -10.57 20.63
N SER A 168 -16.60 -11.54 21.56
CA SER A 168 -17.72 -12.49 21.68
C SER A 168 -18.87 -11.67 22.24
N ASN A 169 -19.94 -11.54 21.47
CA ASN A 169 -21.20 -11.00 21.97
C ASN A 169 -21.71 -11.86 23.13
#